data_AF-A0AAE9YQ89-F1
#
_entry.id   AF-A0AAE9YQ89-F1
#
_cell.length_a   1.000
_cell.length_b   1.000
_cell.length_c   1.000
_cell.angle_alpha   90.00
_cell.angle_beta   90.00
_cell.angle_gamma   90.00
#
_symmetry.space_group_name_H-M   'P 1'
#
loop_
_entity.id
_entity.type
_entity.pdbx_description
1 polymer ?
#
loop_
_entity_poly.entity_id
_entity_poly.type
_entity_poly.pdbx_seq_one_letter_code
_entity_poly.pdbx_strand_id
1 'polypeptide(L)'
;MSESEIKYGIQKQFREALQALAVSPELQVEFTGPCDVPVEIIEDYLLWCGSYKNYFKDELSNQIVEEITDLGYWVDKMPDTVFRDTNIESMQQPEWEPLRAKAKELLLKLNWPIEPPPPFVNEGDGVYRRK
;
A
#
# COMPACT_ATOMS: atom_id res chain seq x y z
N MET A 1 6.78 20.29 -14.06
CA MET A 1 6.85 18.84 -13.90
C MET A 1 6.43 18.22 -15.22
N SER A 2 7.26 17.35 -15.80
CA SER A 2 6.93 16.64 -17.04
C SER A 2 5.97 15.48 -16.76
N GLU A 3 5.31 14.98 -17.81
CA GLU A 3 4.48 13.76 -17.71
C GLU A 3 5.28 12.56 -17.20
N SER A 4 6.55 12.44 -17.62
CA SER A 4 7.44 11.37 -17.17
C SER A 4 7.74 11.44 -15.67
N GLU A 5 7.92 12.64 -15.12
CA GLU A 5 8.12 12.86 -13.68
C GLU A 5 6.86 12.51 -12.88
N ILE A 6 5.68 12.87 -13.40
CA ILE A 6 4.39 12.55 -12.78
C ILE A 6 4.16 11.03 -12.77
N LYS A 7 4.34 10.36 -13.91
CA LYS A 7 4.21 8.90 -14.02
C LYS A 7 5.16 8.17 -13.07
N TYR A 8 6.41 8.60 -13.02
CA TYR A 8 7.39 8.05 -12.07
C TYR A 8 6.93 8.20 -10.62
N GLY A 9 6.46 9.40 -10.23
CA GLY A 9 5.93 9.65 -8.90
C GLY A 9 4.76 8.75 -8.55
N ILE A 10 3.77 8.64 -9.44
CA ILE A 10 2.57 7.80 -9.24
C ILE A 10 2.94 6.33 -9.14
N GLN A 11 3.81 5.83 -10.02
CA GLN A 11 4.26 4.43 -9.97
C GLN A 11 4.98 4.14 -8.65
N LYS A 12 5.87 5.04 -8.22
CA LYS A 12 6.59 4.89 -6.96
C LYS A 12 5.60 4.81 -5.78
N GLN A 13 4.67 5.76 -5.68
CA GLN A 13 3.70 5.81 -4.58
C GLN A 13 2.76 4.60 -4.58
N PHE A 14 2.24 4.22 -5.74
CA PHE A 14 1.41 3.03 -5.86
C PHE A 14 2.17 1.75 -5.50
N ARG A 15 3.44 1.62 -5.93
CA ARG A 15 4.30 0.49 -5.57
C ARG A 15 4.51 0.41 -4.05
N GLU A 16 4.81 1.54 -3.40
CA GLU A 16 5.00 1.60 -1.94
C GLU A 16 3.72 1.21 -1.19
N ALA A 17 2.56 1.75 -1.59
CA ALA A 17 1.27 1.39 -1.00
C ALA A 17 0.94 -0.10 -1.18
N LEU A 18 1.17 -0.65 -2.38
CA LEU A 18 0.96 -2.07 -2.67
C LEU A 18 1.92 -2.97 -1.89
N GLN A 19 3.18 -2.57 -1.70
CA GLN A 19 4.13 -3.28 -0.85
C GLN A 19 3.72 -3.26 0.62
N ALA A 20 3.29 -2.11 1.15
CA ALA A 20 2.79 -2.00 2.52
C ALA A 20 1.58 -2.92 2.76
N LEU A 21 0.73 -3.12 1.75
CA LEU A 21 -0.37 -4.08 1.80
C LEU A 21 0.07 -5.54 1.73
N ALA A 22 1.27 -5.85 1.23
CA ALA A 22 1.70 -7.22 0.91
C ALA A 22 2.61 -7.85 1.98
N VAL A 23 3.11 -7.10 2.95
CA VAL A 23 4.12 -7.60 3.92
C VAL A 23 3.49 -8.22 5.17
N SER A 24 4.28 -8.75 6.10
CA SER A 24 3.76 -9.28 7.38
C SER A 24 3.29 -8.16 8.31
N PRO A 25 2.43 -8.43 9.31
CA PRO A 25 1.92 -7.41 10.23
C PRO A 25 3.02 -6.53 10.85
N GLU A 26 4.13 -7.14 11.25
CA GLU A 26 5.27 -6.44 11.85
C GLU A 26 5.89 -5.46 10.87
N LEU A 27 6.07 -5.87 9.62
CA LEU A 27 6.58 -4.99 8.57
C LEU A 27 5.56 -3.92 8.18
N GLN A 28 4.25 -4.22 8.17
CA GLN A 28 3.22 -3.23 7.90
C GLN A 28 3.31 -2.05 8.87
N VAL A 29 3.54 -2.34 10.16
CA VAL A 29 3.77 -1.32 11.20
C VAL A 29 5.02 -0.45 10.92
N GLU A 30 6.04 -1.01 10.29
CA GLU A 30 7.26 -0.29 9.94
C GLU A 30 7.11 0.61 8.70
N PHE A 31 6.13 0.37 7.82
CA PHE A 31 5.97 1.14 6.59
C PHE A 31 5.55 2.58 6.88
N THR A 32 4.52 2.82 7.70
CA THR A 32 3.93 4.16 7.87
C THR A 32 4.40 4.90 9.12
N GLY A 33 5.23 4.30 9.97
CA GLY A 33 5.80 4.97 11.15
C GLY A 33 4.78 5.08 12.30
N PRO A 34 5.02 5.84 13.37
CA PRO A 34 4.26 5.72 14.63
C PRO A 34 2.81 6.27 14.57
N CYS A 35 2.25 6.49 13.38
CA CYS A 35 0.88 6.92 13.14
C CYS A 35 -0.12 5.75 13.17
N ASP A 36 -1.38 6.01 12.83
CA ASP A 36 -2.41 4.99 12.61
C ASP A 36 -2.13 4.20 11.32
N VAL A 37 -1.21 3.23 11.44
CA VAL A 37 -0.72 2.40 10.33
C VAL A 37 -1.86 1.76 9.52
N PRO A 38 -2.88 1.12 10.14
CA PRO A 38 -3.97 0.48 9.39
C PRO A 38 -4.68 1.40 8.42
N VAL A 39 -5.04 2.59 8.90
CA VAL A 39 -5.81 3.57 8.14
C VAL A 39 -4.95 4.12 7.00
N GLU A 40 -3.72 4.50 7.30
CA GLU A 40 -2.78 5.04 6.30
C GLU A 40 -2.54 4.06 5.14
N ILE A 41 -2.34 2.76 5.42
CA ILE A 41 -2.15 1.75 4.38
C ILE A 41 -3.37 1.64 3.45
N ILE A 42 -4.59 1.70 4.02
CA ILE A 42 -5.84 1.65 3.27
C ILE A 42 -5.98 2.90 2.40
N GLU A 43 -5.82 4.08 3.00
CA GLU A 43 -5.96 5.37 2.32
C GLU A 43 -4.95 5.53 1.19
N ASP A 44 -3.67 5.22 1.43
CA ASP A 44 -2.62 5.28 0.42
C ASP A 44 -2.94 4.38 -0.77
N TYR A 45 -3.39 3.14 -0.52
CA TYR A 45 -3.74 2.24 -1.61
C TYR A 45 -4.91 2.78 -2.43
N LEU A 46 -6.00 3.20 -1.78
CA LEU A 46 -7.19 3.71 -2.46
C LEU A 46 -6.87 4.98 -3.27
N LEU A 47 -6.05 5.88 -2.72
CA LEU A 47 -5.59 7.10 -3.39
C LEU A 47 -4.75 6.79 -4.63
N TRP A 48 -3.74 5.94 -4.49
CA TRP A 48 -2.75 5.73 -5.55
C TRP A 48 -3.21 4.72 -6.60
N CYS A 49 -4.09 3.77 -6.27
CA CYS A 49 -4.60 2.79 -7.23
C CYS A 49 -5.39 3.44 -8.37
N GLY A 50 -6.20 4.47 -8.07
CA GLY A 50 -6.96 5.23 -9.06
C GLY A 50 -6.05 6.03 -9.98
N SER A 51 -5.07 6.72 -9.39
CA SER A 51 -4.06 7.49 -10.13
C SER A 51 -3.24 6.59 -11.05
N TYR A 52 -2.77 5.45 -10.55
CA TYR A 52 -1.97 4.50 -11.32
C TYR A 52 -2.77 3.94 -12.51
N LYS A 53 -4.00 3.46 -12.30
CA LYS A 53 -4.86 2.96 -13.39
C LYS A 53 -5.07 4.02 -14.48
N ASN A 54 -5.31 5.27 -14.09
CA ASN A 54 -5.61 6.34 -15.06
C ASN A 54 -4.38 6.74 -15.90
N TYR A 55 -3.21 6.86 -15.27
CA TYR A 55 -1.98 7.29 -15.96
C TYR A 55 -1.32 6.18 -16.77
N PHE A 56 -1.55 4.92 -16.40
CA PHE A 56 -0.95 3.75 -17.05
C PHE A 56 -1.96 2.90 -17.82
N LYS A 57 -3.19 3.39 -18.06
CA LYS A 57 -4.29 2.61 -18.68
C LYS A 57 -3.92 1.92 -20.00
N ASP A 58 -3.07 2.56 -20.81
CA ASP A 58 -2.66 2.06 -22.13
C ASP A 58 -1.41 1.14 -22.05
N GLU A 59 -0.77 1.09 -20.88
CA GLU A 59 0.42 0.28 -20.59
C GLU A 59 0.07 -0.99 -19.79
N LEU A 60 -1.08 -1.00 -19.12
CA LEU A 60 -1.58 -2.12 -18.32
C LEU A 60 -2.45 -3.05 -19.17
N SER A 61 -2.35 -4.35 -18.92
CA SER A 61 -3.33 -5.29 -19.44
C SER A 61 -4.66 -5.15 -18.69
N ASN A 62 -5.76 -5.49 -19.35
CA ASN A 62 -7.09 -5.48 -18.73
C ASN A 62 -7.14 -6.32 -17.44
N GLN A 63 -6.44 -7.46 -17.44
CA GLN A 63 -6.34 -8.32 -16.27
C GLN A 63 -5.71 -7.59 -15.06
N ILE A 64 -4.62 -6.83 -15.27
CA ILE A 64 -3.99 -6.08 -14.18
C ILE A 64 -4.91 -4.96 -13.69
N VAL A 65 -5.62 -4.28 -14.59
CA VAL A 65 -6.60 -3.26 -14.23
C VAL A 65 -7.74 -3.84 -13.39
N GLU A 66 -8.24 -5.02 -13.76
CA GLU A 66 -9.26 -5.75 -13.01
C GLU A 66 -8.75 -6.15 -11.63
N GLU A 67 -7.54 -6.69 -11.52
CA GLU A 67 -6.95 -7.10 -10.24
C GLU A 67 -6.68 -5.92 -9.29
N ILE A 68 -6.20 -4.77 -9.82
CA ILE A 68 -6.07 -3.53 -9.03
C ILE A 68 -7.45 -3.06 -8.55
N THR A 69 -8.47 -3.19 -9.40
CA THR A 69 -9.84 -2.76 -9.06
C THR A 69 -10.49 -3.69 -8.03
N ASP A 70 -10.31 -5.01 -8.16
CA ASP A 70 -10.76 -5.99 -7.19
C ASP A 70 -10.08 -5.76 -5.84
N LEU A 71 -8.74 -5.65 -5.79
CA LEU A 71 -8.04 -5.37 -4.55
C LEU A 71 -8.54 -4.05 -3.89
N GLY A 72 -8.77 -3.00 -4.69
CA GLY A 72 -9.37 -1.76 -4.19
C GLY A 72 -10.77 -1.92 -3.60
N TYR A 73 -11.60 -2.77 -4.18
CA TYR A 73 -12.91 -3.09 -3.62
C TYR A 73 -12.79 -3.82 -2.26
N TRP A 74 -11.88 -4.78 -2.14
CA TRP A 74 -11.66 -5.50 -0.89
C TRP A 74 -11.11 -4.58 0.21
N VAL A 75 -10.19 -3.67 -0.14
CA VAL A 75 -9.64 -2.66 0.77
C VAL A 75 -10.73 -1.70 1.26
N ASP A 76 -11.57 -1.18 0.36
CA ASP A 76 -12.71 -0.29 0.68
C ASP A 76 -13.81 -0.97 1.51
N LYS A 77 -13.88 -2.31 1.48
CA LYS A 77 -14.90 -3.11 2.18
C LYS A 77 -14.39 -3.79 3.45
N MET A 78 -13.19 -3.45 3.87
CA MET A 78 -12.63 -3.94 5.11
C MET A 78 -13.51 -3.52 6.30
N PRO A 79 -13.96 -4.46 7.15
CA PRO A 79 -14.92 -4.14 8.20
C PRO A 79 -14.24 -3.37 9.34
N ASP A 80 -14.95 -2.41 9.96
CA ASP A 80 -14.41 -1.62 11.07
C ASP A 80 -13.90 -2.46 12.25
N THR A 81 -14.38 -3.70 12.37
CA THR A 81 -13.94 -4.66 13.40
C THR A 81 -12.47 -5.06 13.29
N VAL A 82 -11.80 -4.78 12.15
CA VAL A 82 -10.37 -5.07 12.01
C VAL A 82 -9.49 -4.05 12.73
N PHE A 83 -10.00 -2.86 13.04
CA PHE A 83 -9.25 -1.81 13.71
C PHE A 83 -9.31 -2.02 15.23
N ARG A 84 -8.14 -2.10 15.85
CA ARG A 84 -7.91 -2.40 17.26
C ARG A 84 -7.12 -1.28 17.93
N ASP A 85 -6.97 -1.38 19.24
CA ASP A 85 -6.30 -0.37 20.06
C ASP A 85 -4.83 -0.12 19.64
N THR A 86 -4.18 -1.13 19.05
CA THR A 86 -2.83 -1.00 18.51
C THR A 86 -2.74 -1.35 17.03
N ASN A 87 -1.75 -0.75 16.34
CA ASN A 87 -1.45 -1.05 14.94
C ASN A 87 -1.22 -2.54 14.71
N ILE A 88 -0.44 -3.20 15.58
CA ILE A 88 -0.09 -4.61 15.43
C ILE A 88 -1.32 -5.52 15.61
N GLU A 89 -2.16 -5.27 16.62
CA GLU A 89 -3.38 -6.05 16.83
C GLU A 89 -4.35 -5.90 15.66
N SER A 90 -4.39 -4.71 15.05
CA SER A 90 -5.18 -4.47 13.84
C SER A 90 -4.66 -5.28 12.66
N MET A 91 -3.35 -5.22 12.37
CA MET A 91 -2.73 -5.94 11.25
C MET A 91 -2.79 -7.47 11.39
N GLN A 92 -2.88 -7.97 12.62
CA GLN A 92 -3.01 -9.40 12.92
C GLN A 92 -4.43 -9.94 12.73
N GLN A 93 -5.43 -9.10 12.46
CA GLN A 93 -6.79 -9.59 12.22
C GLN A 93 -6.86 -10.43 10.93
N PRO A 94 -7.61 -11.55 10.90
CA PRO A 94 -7.65 -12.47 9.75
C PRO A 94 -8.03 -11.83 8.42
N GLU A 95 -8.84 -10.77 8.45
CA GLU A 95 -9.32 -10.03 7.28
C GLU A 95 -8.19 -9.37 6.48
N TRP A 96 -7.01 -9.17 7.08
CA TRP A 96 -5.82 -8.68 6.38
C TRP A 96 -5.16 -9.75 5.51
N GLU A 97 -5.30 -11.04 5.83
CA GLU A 97 -4.60 -12.11 5.11
C GLU A 97 -5.02 -12.22 3.63
N PRO A 98 -6.31 -12.15 3.25
CA PRO A 98 -6.71 -12.12 1.85
C PRO A 98 -6.16 -10.91 1.09
N LEU A 99 -6.11 -9.73 1.74
CA LEU A 99 -5.52 -8.53 1.14
C LEU A 99 -4.02 -8.73 0.90
N ARG A 100 -3.30 -9.21 1.92
CA ARG A 100 -1.87 -9.50 1.84
C ARG A 100 -1.55 -10.51 0.74
N ALA A 101 -2.35 -11.57 0.61
CA ALA A 101 -2.19 -12.56 -0.45
C ALA A 101 -2.40 -11.95 -1.84
N LYS A 102 -3.51 -11.23 -2.06
CA LYS A 102 -3.81 -10.56 -3.35
C LYS A 102 -2.76 -9.52 -3.72
N ALA A 103 -2.30 -8.73 -2.77
CA ALA A 103 -1.26 -7.74 -2.98
C ALA A 103 0.07 -8.37 -3.40
N LYS A 104 0.47 -9.49 -2.77
CA LYS A 104 1.65 -10.28 -3.19
C LYS A 104 1.52 -10.80 -4.62
N GLU A 105 0.36 -11.36 -4.97
CA GLU A 105 0.13 -11.86 -6.33
C GLU A 105 0.22 -10.75 -7.39
N LEU A 106 -0.34 -9.57 -7.09
CA LEU A 106 -0.27 -8.42 -7.98
C LEU A 106 1.15 -7.90 -8.15
N LEU A 107 1.94 -7.82 -7.07
CA LEU A 107 3.37 -7.48 -7.13
C LEU A 107 4.16 -8.43 -8.02
N LEU A 108 3.89 -9.75 -7.93
CA LEU A 108 4.53 -10.76 -8.77
C LEU A 108 4.20 -10.54 -10.25
N LYS A 109 2.93 -10.24 -10.59
CA LYS A 109 2.51 -10.00 -11.98
C LYS A 109 3.06 -8.69 -12.56
N LEU A 110 3.24 -7.67 -11.71
CA LEU A 110 3.87 -6.41 -12.08
C LEU A 110 5.41 -6.50 -12.11
N ASN A 111 5.99 -7.66 -11.76
CA ASN A 111 7.42 -7.88 -11.63
C ASN A 111 8.09 -6.86 -10.69
N TRP A 112 7.41 -6.53 -9.59
CA TRP A 112 7.91 -5.63 -8.56
C TRP A 112 8.30 -6.43 -7.33
N PRO A 113 9.60 -6.56 -7.00
CA PRO A 113 10.01 -7.23 -5.78
C PRO A 113 9.54 -6.44 -4.56
N ILE A 114 9.27 -7.16 -3.47
CA ILE A 114 9.04 -6.56 -2.15
C ILE A 114 10.39 -6.02 -1.65
N GLU A 115 10.42 -4.73 -1.37
CA GLU A 115 11.56 -4.05 -0.76
C GLU A 115 11.17 -3.69 0.68
N PRO A 116 12.09 -3.78 1.66
CA PRO A 116 11.81 -3.31 3.00
C PRO A 116 11.58 -1.79 2.99
N PRO A 117 10.74 -1.25 3.88
CA PRO A 117 10.52 0.19 3.94
C PRO A 117 11.82 0.90 4.31
N PRO A 118 12.11 2.09 3.75
CA PRO A 118 13.23 2.90 4.20
C PRO A 118 13.01 3.26 5.68
N PRO A 119 14.07 3.20 6.50
CA PRO A 119 13.94 3.44 7.93
C PRO A 119 13.51 4.88 8.21
N PHE A 120 12.67 5.04 9.23
CA PHE A 120 12.35 6.36 9.77
C PHE A 120 13.53 6.92 10.59
N VAL A 121 13.75 8.22 10.44
CA VAL A 121 14.65 9.02 11.27
C VAL A 121 13.80 9.92 12.13
N ASN A 122 13.92 9.78 13.44
CA ASN A 122 13.37 10.75 14.38
C ASN A 122 14.22 12.03 14.30
N GLU A 123 13.60 13.14 13.93
CA GLU A 123 14.26 14.45 13.81
C GLU A 123 14.08 15.32 15.08
N GLY A 124 13.41 14.80 16.11
CA GLY A 124 13.00 15.54 17.31
C GLY A 124 11.53 15.95 17.26
N ASP A 125 10.97 16.37 18.40
CA ASP A 125 9.61 16.95 18.52
C ASP A 125 8.46 16.12 17.92
N GLY A 126 8.61 14.79 17.88
CA GLY A 126 7.63 13.89 17.29
C GLY A 126 7.63 13.86 15.75
N VAL A 127 8.64 14.46 15.11
CA VAL A 127 8.81 14.48 13.66
C VAL A 127 9.64 13.28 13.21
N TYR A 128 9.11 12.54 12.23
CA TYR A 128 9.78 11.40 11.62
C TYR A 128 9.89 11.61 10.11
N ARG A 129 11.07 11.34 9.56
CA ARG A 129 11.34 11.40 8.11
C ARG A 129 11.77 10.03 7.59
N ARG A 130 11.22 9.59 6.46
CA ARG A 130 11.76 8.44 5.71
C ARG A 130 13.08 8.83 5.02
N LYS A 131 14.13 8.02 5.19
CA LYS A 131 15.43 8.22 4.51
C LYS A 131 15.36 8.04 3.00
#